data_AF-A0A3N6GXQ4-F1
#
_entry.id   AF-A0A3N6GXQ4-F1
#
_cell.length_a   1.000
_cell.length_b   1.000
_cell.length_c   1.000
_cell.angle_alpha   90.00
_cell.angle_beta   90.00
_cell.angle_gamma   90.00
#
_symmetry.space_group_name_H-M   'P 1'
#
loop_
_entity.id
_entity.type
_entity.pdbx_description
1 polymer ?
#
loop_
_entity_poly.entity_id
_entity_poly.type
_entity_poly.pdbx_seq_one_letter_code
_entity_poly.pdbx_strand_id
1 'polypeptide(L)'
;MQAPPTAPPRRRNRILGFAAIAAALLISAPTAPAAYGQDAQEIVGGGDLGPNVLVFDPSTPDIQGKVDEVFKRQESAQFGDGRYALFFKPGTYNNINAQIGFYTSIAGLGLNPDDTTFNGDVTVDAGWFGGNATQNFWRSAENLALNPVNGTDRWAVAQAAPFRRMHVRGGLNLAPDGYGWASGGYIADSRIDGQVAPYSQQQWYTRDSSVGGWNNGVWNMTFSGVEGAPAQSFPEPPYTTLDTTPVSREKPFLYLDGDAYKVFVPAKRTDARGTSWGNGTPQGESIPLDRFYVVKPGASAETINAAVEQGLHLLFTPGVHHVDRTIEIDRADTVVLGLGLATVVPDNGVTAIRTGDVDGVKLAGLLVDAGPTNSDTLIEIGPKGATASHADNPTSLQDVFVRVGGAGAGRATSAMVINSNDTIIDHTWLWRADHGEGVGWETNRADHGLQVNGDNVLATGLFVEHFNKYDVRWSGENGRTIFFQNEKAYDAPDQAAIQNGDTKGFAAYKVDDSVNRHEGWGLGSYCYFNVDPTIRQDHGFQAPVKPGVKFHDLLVVSLGGKGQYEHVINGTGSPTSGSDTVPSQVVSFP
;
A
#
# COMPACT_ATOMS: atom_id res chain seq x y z
N MET A 1 -36.82 52.65 -19.06
CA MET A 1 -37.78 53.71 -18.65
C MET A 1 -38.68 53.08 -17.60
N GLN A 2 -39.06 53.71 -16.47
CA GLN A 2 -38.80 55.05 -15.93
C GLN A 2 -38.92 55.00 -14.38
N ALA A 3 -38.41 56.02 -13.66
CA ALA A 3 -38.52 56.23 -12.20
C ALA A 3 -38.18 57.72 -11.89
N PRO A 4 -38.24 58.24 -10.63
CA PRO A 4 -39.09 57.97 -9.47
C PRO A 4 -39.96 59.23 -9.12
N PRO A 5 -40.55 59.39 -7.91
CA PRO A 5 -40.01 60.40 -6.93
C PRO A 5 -40.24 60.06 -5.41
N THR A 6 -39.23 60.03 -4.52
CA THR A 6 -38.61 61.09 -3.65
C THR A 6 -39.36 61.61 -2.40
N ALA A 7 -38.61 61.81 -1.30
CA ALA A 7 -39.06 62.21 0.07
C ALA A 7 -39.04 63.74 0.37
N PRO A 8 -39.49 64.17 1.57
CA PRO A 8 -38.65 64.83 2.62
C PRO A 8 -38.97 64.28 4.05
N PRO A 9 -38.49 64.81 5.22
CA PRO A 9 -37.46 65.84 5.60
C PRO A 9 -36.16 65.18 6.16
N ARG A 10 -35.15 65.76 6.87
CA ARG A 10 -34.80 67.08 7.52
C ARG A 10 -35.33 67.26 8.98
N ARG A 11 -34.72 68.00 9.94
CA ARG A 11 -33.81 69.19 9.88
C ARG A 11 -32.94 69.43 11.17
N ARG A 12 -31.60 69.67 11.00
CA ARG A 12 -30.66 70.62 11.73
C ARG A 12 -30.44 70.52 13.27
N ASN A 13 -29.35 71.00 13.92
CA ASN A 13 -28.10 71.77 13.58
C ASN A 13 -27.00 71.40 14.63
N ARG A 14 -25.71 71.78 14.68
CA ARG A 14 -24.72 72.68 13.99
C ARG A 14 -23.54 71.81 13.43
N ILE A 15 -22.44 72.25 12.77
CA ILE A 15 -21.76 73.53 12.40
C ILE A 15 -20.67 74.08 13.40
N LEU A 16 -19.41 73.58 13.28
CA LEU A 16 -18.09 74.23 13.52
C LEU A 16 -16.96 73.21 13.15
N GLY A 17 -15.85 73.51 12.46
CA GLY A 17 -15.52 74.66 11.61
C GLY A 17 -14.15 75.31 11.85
N PHE A 18 -13.06 74.78 11.22
CA PHE A 18 -11.86 75.52 10.76
C PHE A 18 -10.92 74.59 9.97
N ALA A 19 -9.95 75.15 9.23
CA ALA A 19 -8.96 74.41 8.44
C ALA A 19 -7.55 74.98 8.68
N ALA A 20 -6.51 74.13 8.57
CA ALA A 20 -5.11 74.52 8.60
C ALA A 20 -4.25 73.57 7.76
N ILE A 21 -3.18 74.10 7.15
CA ILE A 21 -2.17 73.35 6.41
C ILE A 21 -0.88 73.36 7.22
N ALA A 22 -0.21 72.22 7.35
CA ALA A 22 1.17 72.12 7.86
C ALA A 22 1.92 71.02 7.11
N ALA A 23 3.20 71.23 6.83
CA ALA A 23 4.04 70.29 6.10
C ALA A 23 4.65 69.23 7.02
N ALA A 24 4.71 67.97 6.55
CA ALA A 24 5.50 66.93 7.19
C ALA A 24 6.95 67.00 6.70
N LEU A 25 7.93 67.00 7.62
CA LEU A 25 9.33 66.86 7.28
C LEU A 25 9.63 65.42 6.86
N LEU A 26 10.39 65.24 5.78
CA LEU A 26 11.03 63.98 5.45
C LEU A 26 12.17 63.72 6.45
N ILE A 27 11.93 62.84 7.42
CA ILE A 27 12.99 62.21 8.21
C ILE A 27 13.29 60.86 7.58
N SER A 28 14.41 60.77 6.87
CA SER A 28 14.91 59.52 6.31
C SER A 28 15.48 58.64 7.43
N ALA A 29 14.63 57.81 8.03
CA ALA A 29 15.10 56.72 8.88
C ALA A 29 15.91 55.72 8.04
N PRO A 30 17.10 55.28 8.48
CA PRO A 30 17.84 54.24 7.78
C PRO A 30 17.08 52.92 7.88
N THR A 31 16.61 52.40 6.74
CA THR A 31 16.06 51.05 6.64
C THR A 31 17.19 50.05 6.84
N ALA A 32 17.38 49.59 8.07
CA ALA A 32 18.26 48.46 8.35
C ALA A 32 17.73 47.24 7.56
N PRO A 33 18.56 46.55 6.75
CA PRO A 33 18.14 45.33 6.10
C PRO A 33 17.83 44.29 7.18
N ALA A 34 16.67 43.63 7.07
CA ALA A 34 16.32 42.54 7.98
C ALA A 34 17.25 41.36 7.72
N ALA A 35 18.22 41.14 8.62
CA ALA A 35 19.22 40.09 8.50
C ALA A 35 18.65 38.70 8.88
N TYR A 36 17.66 38.23 8.10
CA TYR A 36 17.27 36.83 8.06
C TYR A 36 18.13 36.08 7.04
N GLY A 37 19.43 36.05 7.35
CA GLY A 37 20.43 35.19 6.74
C GLY A 37 21.00 34.27 7.81
N GLN A 38 20.22 33.27 8.21
CA GLN A 38 20.83 31.97 8.51
C GLN A 38 20.95 31.27 7.16
N ASP A 39 22.17 30.92 6.76
CA ASP A 39 22.36 30.04 5.62
C ASP A 39 21.64 28.72 5.94
N ALA A 40 20.60 28.41 5.17
CA ALA A 40 19.85 27.16 5.35
C ALA A 40 20.84 26.00 5.16
N GLN A 41 21.03 25.21 6.22
CA GLN A 41 22.09 24.21 6.23
C GLN A 41 21.87 23.19 5.11
N GLU A 42 22.85 23.09 4.21
CA GLU A 42 22.83 22.16 3.09
C GLU A 42 22.68 20.72 3.61
N ILE A 43 21.60 20.06 3.20
CA ILE A 43 21.31 18.68 3.56
C ILE A 43 22.12 17.83 2.59
N VAL A 44 23.22 17.27 3.08
CA VAL A 44 24.08 16.38 2.29
C VAL A 44 23.41 15.01 2.16
N GLY A 45 23.28 14.50 0.93
CA GLY A 45 22.75 13.18 0.66
C GLY A 45 23.75 12.04 0.93
N GLY A 46 23.21 10.84 1.10
CA GLY A 46 23.95 9.60 1.31
C GLY A 46 24.50 9.40 2.73
N GLY A 47 25.58 8.64 2.82
CA GLY A 47 26.20 8.22 4.09
C GLY A 47 25.84 6.78 4.51
N ASP A 48 26.12 6.45 5.76
CA ASP A 48 25.79 5.17 6.40
C ASP A 48 24.27 4.91 6.41
N LEU A 49 23.84 3.66 6.27
CA LEU A 49 22.43 3.25 6.26
C LEU A 49 21.86 2.93 7.66
N GLY A 50 22.67 2.98 8.71
CA GLY A 50 22.23 2.82 10.10
C GLY A 50 22.24 1.38 10.61
N PRO A 51 22.19 1.17 11.94
CA PRO A 51 22.47 -0.13 12.58
C PRO A 51 21.46 -1.23 12.27
N ASN A 52 20.28 -0.87 11.78
CA ASN A 52 19.19 -1.81 11.46
C ASN A 52 19.27 -2.35 10.02
N VAL A 53 20.27 -1.91 9.25
CA VAL A 53 20.56 -2.40 7.89
C VAL A 53 21.77 -3.34 7.97
N LEU A 54 21.51 -4.64 8.07
CA LEU A 54 22.52 -5.68 8.16
C LEU A 54 22.92 -6.08 6.74
N VAL A 55 24.17 -5.77 6.36
CA VAL A 55 24.71 -6.08 5.03
C VAL A 55 25.69 -7.24 5.13
N PHE A 56 25.48 -8.25 4.30
CA PHE A 56 26.28 -9.47 4.22
C PHE A 56 26.95 -9.58 2.84
N ASP A 57 28.16 -10.10 2.80
CA ASP A 57 28.83 -10.59 1.59
C ASP A 57 29.13 -12.10 1.72
N PRO A 58 29.48 -12.83 0.64
CA PRO A 58 29.71 -14.28 0.70
C PRO A 58 30.90 -14.71 1.58
N SER A 59 31.72 -13.78 2.06
CA SER A 59 32.85 -14.03 2.98
C SER A 59 32.55 -13.66 4.44
N THR A 60 31.40 -13.03 4.69
CA THR A 60 31.00 -12.55 6.02
C THR A 60 30.85 -13.74 6.98
N PRO A 61 31.52 -13.73 8.15
CA PRO A 61 31.44 -14.85 9.08
C PRO A 61 30.07 -14.89 9.77
N ASP A 62 29.57 -16.10 10.01
CA ASP A 62 28.32 -16.39 10.74
C ASP A 62 27.09 -15.59 10.26
N ILE A 63 26.77 -15.73 8.98
CA ILE A 63 25.56 -15.15 8.37
C ILE A 63 24.31 -15.79 8.99
N GLN A 64 24.26 -17.12 9.06
CA GLN A 64 23.09 -17.83 9.59
C GLN A 64 22.82 -17.43 11.05
N GLY A 65 23.82 -17.38 11.94
CA GLY A 65 23.62 -17.01 13.35
C GLY A 65 23.06 -15.59 13.53
N LYS A 66 23.43 -14.65 12.65
CA LYS A 66 22.92 -13.26 12.66
C LYS A 66 21.49 -13.16 12.11
N VAL A 67 21.18 -13.90 11.03
CA VAL A 67 19.81 -13.98 10.49
C VAL A 67 18.88 -14.66 11.49
N ASP A 68 19.34 -15.76 12.11
CA ASP A 68 18.69 -16.45 13.23
C ASP A 68 18.42 -15.51 14.42
N GLU A 69 19.36 -14.62 14.77
CA GLU A 69 19.19 -13.67 15.87
C GLU A 69 18.10 -12.64 15.55
N VAL A 70 18.05 -12.12 14.33
CA VAL A 70 16.95 -11.23 13.89
C VAL A 70 15.62 -11.99 13.89
N PHE A 71 15.59 -13.22 13.36
CA PHE A 71 14.38 -14.05 13.38
C PHE A 71 13.86 -14.29 14.81
N LYS A 72 14.70 -14.73 15.74
CA LYS A 72 14.32 -15.00 17.14
C LYS A 72 13.82 -13.77 17.89
N ARG A 73 14.20 -12.57 17.46
CA ARG A 73 13.65 -11.30 17.97
C ARG A 73 12.31 -10.94 17.33
N GLN A 74 12.14 -11.24 16.05
CA GLN A 74 11.04 -10.74 15.22
C GLN A 74 9.92 -11.76 14.94
N GLU A 75 10.11 -13.04 15.21
CA GLU A 75 9.18 -14.13 14.87
C GLU A 75 7.76 -13.87 15.39
N SER A 76 7.62 -13.51 16.67
CA SER A 76 6.34 -13.21 17.33
C SER A 76 6.14 -11.72 17.64
N ALA A 77 7.01 -10.83 17.10
CA ALA A 77 7.05 -9.42 17.45
C ALA A 77 6.00 -8.58 16.69
N GLN A 78 4.77 -9.08 16.56
CA GLN A 78 3.72 -8.56 15.68
C GLN A 78 3.51 -7.03 15.81
N PHE A 79 3.51 -6.49 17.03
CA PHE A 79 3.33 -5.05 17.28
C PHE A 79 4.57 -4.38 17.91
N GLY A 80 5.75 -4.99 17.79
CA GLY A 80 7.00 -4.42 18.31
C GLY A 80 7.62 -3.34 17.41
N ASP A 81 8.51 -2.52 17.97
CA ASP A 81 9.21 -1.44 17.27
C ASP A 81 10.42 -1.91 16.44
N GLY A 82 10.80 -3.18 16.55
CA GLY A 82 11.92 -3.75 15.79
C GLY A 82 11.65 -3.67 14.28
N ARG A 83 12.61 -3.13 13.54
CA ARG A 83 12.63 -2.99 12.07
C ARG A 83 13.99 -3.42 11.57
N TYR A 84 14.06 -4.27 10.55
CA TYR A 84 15.33 -4.80 10.05
C TYR A 84 15.34 -4.95 8.53
N ALA A 85 16.46 -4.59 7.90
CA ALA A 85 16.75 -4.93 6.51
C ALA A 85 17.99 -5.82 6.42
N LEU A 86 17.85 -6.98 5.77
CA LEU A 86 18.89 -7.98 5.58
C LEU A 86 19.32 -7.96 4.10
N PHE A 87 20.45 -7.32 3.80
CA PHE A 87 20.92 -7.13 2.43
C PHE A 87 22.12 -8.01 2.10
N PHE A 88 22.11 -8.59 0.90
CA PHE A 88 23.10 -9.56 0.47
C PHE A 88 23.80 -9.05 -0.81
N LYS A 89 25.11 -8.76 -0.71
CA LYS A 89 25.95 -8.37 -1.86
C LYS A 89 25.89 -9.45 -2.97
N PRO A 90 26.13 -9.08 -4.24
CA PRO A 90 26.26 -10.04 -5.33
C PRO A 90 27.24 -11.18 -5.00
N GLY A 91 26.88 -12.40 -5.39
CA GLY A 91 27.63 -13.62 -5.10
C GLY A 91 26.74 -14.83 -4.81
N THR A 92 27.30 -15.83 -4.12
CA THR A 92 26.59 -17.08 -3.81
C THR A 92 26.73 -17.48 -2.35
N TYR A 93 25.59 -17.64 -1.67
CA TYR A 93 25.49 -17.99 -0.27
C TYR A 93 25.07 -19.46 -0.15
N ASN A 94 25.62 -20.21 0.80
CA ASN A 94 25.45 -21.67 0.88
C ASN A 94 25.07 -22.10 2.29
N ASN A 95 24.17 -23.09 2.40
CA ASN A 95 23.66 -23.62 3.67
C ASN A 95 22.93 -22.55 4.50
N ILE A 96 22.15 -21.69 3.82
CA ILE A 96 21.36 -20.63 4.44
C ILE A 96 19.87 -21.00 4.43
N ASN A 97 19.18 -20.83 5.55
CA ASN A 97 17.73 -20.79 5.61
C ASN A 97 17.33 -19.51 6.34
N ALA A 98 17.00 -18.49 5.57
CA ALA A 98 16.66 -17.18 6.12
C ALA A 98 15.18 -17.16 6.51
N GLN A 99 14.87 -17.55 7.76
CA GLN A 99 13.53 -17.44 8.31
C GLN A 99 13.18 -15.96 8.57
N ILE A 100 12.07 -15.47 8.02
CA ILE A 100 11.71 -14.05 8.01
C ILE A 100 10.55 -13.78 8.97
N GLY A 101 10.86 -13.08 10.08
CA GLY A 101 9.89 -12.63 11.08
C GLY A 101 9.16 -11.35 10.68
N PHE A 102 8.43 -10.75 11.62
CA PHE A 102 7.80 -9.45 11.40
C PHE A 102 8.82 -8.33 11.11
N TYR A 103 8.40 -7.32 10.37
CA TYR A 103 9.14 -6.12 9.98
C TYR A 103 10.57 -6.38 9.48
N THR A 104 10.75 -7.47 8.75
CA THR A 104 12.04 -7.88 8.22
C THR A 104 11.94 -7.91 6.69
N SER A 105 12.73 -7.08 6.02
CA SER A 105 12.92 -7.16 4.56
C SER A 105 14.23 -7.86 4.25
N ILE A 106 14.22 -8.88 3.39
CA ILE A 106 15.43 -9.54 2.89
C ILE A 106 15.59 -9.30 1.39
N ALA A 107 16.78 -8.88 0.95
CA ALA A 107 16.99 -8.56 -0.46
C ALA A 107 18.43 -8.72 -0.96
N GLY A 108 18.56 -8.98 -2.27
CA GLY A 108 19.83 -8.98 -2.97
C GLY A 108 20.20 -7.58 -3.48
N LEU A 109 21.48 -7.22 -3.38
CA LEU A 109 22.05 -5.95 -3.88
C LEU A 109 22.59 -6.05 -5.31
N GLY A 110 22.21 -7.07 -6.07
CA GLY A 110 22.47 -7.16 -7.51
C GLY A 110 21.57 -6.25 -8.34
N LEU A 111 21.82 -6.13 -9.64
CA LEU A 111 20.85 -5.50 -10.55
C LEU A 111 19.79 -6.51 -11.00
N ASN A 112 20.12 -7.79 -11.01
CA ASN A 112 19.26 -8.92 -11.36
C ASN A 112 19.21 -9.93 -10.20
N PRO A 113 18.17 -10.78 -10.09
CA PRO A 113 18.04 -11.72 -8.98
C PRO A 113 19.17 -12.75 -8.95
N ASP A 114 19.60 -13.21 -10.13
CA ASP A 114 20.67 -14.20 -10.30
C ASP A 114 22.06 -13.70 -9.85
N ASP A 115 22.25 -12.38 -9.76
CA ASP A 115 23.49 -11.78 -9.25
C ASP A 115 23.72 -12.11 -7.76
N THR A 116 22.63 -12.34 -6.99
CA THR A 116 22.67 -12.74 -5.58
C THR A 116 21.91 -14.08 -5.40
N THR A 117 22.64 -15.18 -5.51
CA THR A 117 22.08 -16.55 -5.45
C THR A 117 22.23 -17.17 -4.06
N PHE A 118 21.16 -17.75 -3.50
CA PHE A 118 21.20 -18.64 -2.33
C PHE A 118 21.12 -20.11 -2.77
N ASN A 119 22.00 -20.95 -2.22
CA ASN A 119 21.85 -22.40 -2.15
C ASN A 119 21.30 -22.71 -0.76
N GLY A 120 19.96 -22.68 -0.66
CA GLY A 120 19.26 -22.29 0.55
C GLY A 120 17.89 -21.67 0.26
N ASP A 121 17.18 -21.33 1.34
CA ASP A 121 15.75 -20.98 1.35
C ASP A 121 15.52 -19.59 1.99
N VAL A 122 14.41 -18.93 1.68
CA VAL A 122 13.96 -17.66 2.27
C VAL A 122 12.57 -17.86 2.87
N THR A 123 12.55 -18.49 4.05
CA THR A 123 11.35 -19.11 4.61
C THR A 123 10.45 -18.14 5.38
N VAL A 124 9.14 -18.25 5.18
CA VAL A 124 8.14 -17.88 6.18
C VAL A 124 7.28 -19.11 6.47
N ASP A 125 7.07 -19.39 7.76
CA ASP A 125 6.16 -20.43 8.24
C ASP A 125 5.36 -19.91 9.45
N ALA A 126 4.42 -20.70 9.97
CA ALA A 126 3.48 -20.29 11.02
C ALA A 126 3.72 -20.96 12.39
N GLY A 127 4.96 -21.40 12.67
CA GLY A 127 5.31 -22.10 13.91
C GLY A 127 4.89 -21.33 15.18
N TRP A 128 5.16 -20.02 15.21
CA TRP A 128 4.80 -19.11 16.33
C TRP A 128 3.31 -19.06 16.66
N PHE A 129 2.43 -19.34 15.68
CA PHE A 129 0.97 -19.31 15.82
C PHE A 129 0.35 -20.69 15.50
N GLY A 130 1.09 -21.77 15.78
CA GLY A 130 0.58 -23.15 15.76
C GLY A 130 0.17 -23.66 14.38
N GLY A 131 0.79 -23.15 13.30
CA GLY A 131 0.46 -23.49 11.92
C GLY A 131 -0.56 -22.56 11.26
N ASN A 132 -1.10 -21.56 11.97
CA ASN A 132 -1.98 -20.54 11.39
C ASN A 132 -1.18 -19.36 10.81
N ALA A 133 -1.19 -19.20 9.49
CA ALA A 133 -0.46 -18.13 8.80
C ALA A 133 -1.26 -16.82 8.65
N THR A 134 -2.52 -16.73 9.10
CA THR A 134 -3.38 -15.52 8.93
C THR A 134 -2.86 -14.25 9.61
N GLN A 135 -1.75 -14.32 10.34
CA GLN A 135 -1.09 -13.16 10.95
C GLN A 135 0.37 -12.96 10.47
N ASN A 136 0.83 -13.67 9.44
CA ASN A 136 2.18 -13.54 8.88
C ASN A 136 2.34 -12.29 7.99
N PHE A 137 2.18 -11.11 8.61
CA PHE A 137 2.21 -9.79 7.97
C PHE A 137 3.61 -9.15 7.90
N TRP A 138 3.67 -8.00 7.22
CA TRP A 138 4.71 -6.96 7.32
C TRP A 138 6.15 -7.49 7.16
N ARG A 139 6.47 -8.16 6.06
CA ARG A 139 7.81 -8.67 5.74
C ARG A 139 8.00 -8.74 4.23
N SER A 140 9.22 -8.80 3.70
CA SER A 140 9.40 -8.85 2.24
C SER A 140 10.62 -9.61 1.77
N ALA A 141 10.53 -10.19 0.58
CA ALA A 141 11.65 -10.79 -0.15
C ALA A 141 11.78 -10.11 -1.53
N GLU A 142 12.99 -9.64 -1.88
CA GLU A 142 13.23 -8.93 -3.13
C GLU A 142 14.59 -9.23 -3.81
N ASN A 143 14.59 -9.39 -5.14
CA ASN A 143 15.81 -9.38 -5.96
C ASN A 143 16.85 -10.46 -5.58
N LEU A 144 16.40 -11.69 -5.35
CA LEU A 144 17.21 -12.86 -5.01
C LEU A 144 16.90 -14.07 -5.91
N ALA A 145 17.91 -14.86 -6.23
CA ALA A 145 17.74 -16.20 -6.80
C ALA A 145 17.89 -17.29 -5.73
N LEU A 146 16.96 -18.23 -5.68
CA LEU A 146 16.91 -19.31 -4.69
C LEU A 146 17.08 -20.67 -5.38
N ASN A 147 17.94 -21.53 -4.82
CA ASN A 147 17.99 -22.97 -5.09
C ASN A 147 17.59 -23.67 -3.78
N PRO A 148 16.29 -23.92 -3.53
CA PRO A 148 15.79 -24.37 -2.23
C PRO A 148 16.29 -25.78 -1.89
N VAL A 149 16.59 -26.07 -0.62
CA VAL A 149 17.37 -27.27 -0.23
C VAL A 149 16.65 -28.59 -0.50
N ASN A 150 15.32 -28.57 -0.60
CA ASN A 150 14.48 -29.72 -0.94
C ASN A 150 13.85 -29.59 -2.36
N GLY A 151 14.16 -28.51 -3.10
CA GLY A 151 13.56 -28.17 -4.39
C GLY A 151 12.27 -27.34 -4.33
N THR A 152 11.82 -26.89 -3.16
CA THR A 152 10.64 -26.02 -2.97
C THR A 152 10.83 -25.05 -1.79
N ASP A 153 10.83 -23.75 -2.08
CA ASP A 153 10.86 -22.68 -1.06
C ASP A 153 9.48 -22.55 -0.39
N ARG A 154 9.40 -21.96 0.82
CA ARG A 154 8.12 -21.74 1.53
C ARG A 154 7.94 -20.29 1.95
N TRP A 155 6.96 -19.61 1.35
CA TRP A 155 6.55 -18.24 1.68
C TRP A 155 5.13 -18.22 2.24
N ALA A 156 4.92 -18.80 3.43
CA ALA A 156 3.61 -18.97 4.07
C ALA A 156 3.12 -17.68 4.74
N VAL A 157 2.72 -16.70 3.94
CA VAL A 157 2.39 -15.34 4.38
C VAL A 157 0.89 -15.01 4.33
N ALA A 158 0.54 -13.86 4.90
CA ALA A 158 -0.76 -13.20 4.73
C ALA A 158 -0.58 -11.84 4.00
N GLN A 159 -1.40 -10.85 4.31
CA GLN A 159 -1.36 -9.51 3.72
C GLN A 159 -0.04 -8.76 4.01
N ALA A 160 0.29 -7.75 3.18
CA ALA A 160 1.50 -6.93 3.28
C ALA A 160 2.83 -7.70 3.36
N ALA A 161 2.93 -8.78 2.58
CA ALA A 161 4.09 -9.66 2.55
C ALA A 161 4.65 -9.90 1.12
N PRO A 162 5.12 -8.85 0.41
CA PRO A 162 5.45 -8.94 -1.01
C PRO A 162 6.66 -9.83 -1.30
N PHE A 163 6.53 -10.60 -2.38
CA PHE A 163 7.58 -11.42 -2.98
C PHE A 163 7.85 -10.87 -4.39
N ARG A 164 8.83 -9.98 -4.52
CA ARG A 164 9.10 -9.22 -5.76
C ARG A 164 10.42 -9.60 -6.39
N ARG A 165 10.48 -9.65 -7.73
CA ARG A 165 11.75 -9.76 -8.45
C ARG A 165 12.57 -10.98 -7.99
N MET A 166 11.92 -12.11 -7.74
CA MET A 166 12.57 -13.33 -7.22
C MET A 166 12.81 -14.33 -8.36
N HIS A 167 13.87 -15.14 -8.27
CA HIS A 167 14.10 -16.28 -9.15
C HIS A 167 14.17 -17.59 -8.36
N VAL A 168 13.03 -18.26 -8.18
CA VAL A 168 12.95 -19.55 -7.49
C VAL A 168 13.23 -20.66 -8.49
N ARG A 169 14.42 -21.26 -8.43
CA ARG A 169 14.86 -22.35 -9.31
C ARG A 169 14.36 -23.70 -8.76
N GLY A 170 13.04 -23.78 -8.57
CA GLY A 170 12.33 -24.85 -7.88
C GLY A 170 10.84 -24.52 -7.77
N GLY A 171 10.11 -25.28 -6.95
CA GLY A 171 8.73 -24.93 -6.57
C GLY A 171 8.66 -23.81 -5.53
N LEU A 172 7.47 -23.25 -5.33
CA LEU A 172 7.19 -22.28 -4.27
C LEU A 172 5.89 -22.65 -3.56
N ASN A 173 5.99 -23.06 -2.29
CA ASN A 173 4.86 -23.37 -1.43
C ASN A 173 4.42 -22.10 -0.68
N LEU A 174 3.13 -21.77 -0.76
CA LEU A 174 2.57 -20.58 -0.10
C LEU A 174 1.76 -20.93 1.16
N ALA A 175 1.66 -22.21 1.53
CA ALA A 175 0.98 -22.66 2.73
C ALA A 175 1.97 -23.00 3.87
N PRO A 176 1.57 -22.78 5.14
CA PRO A 176 2.36 -23.19 6.29
C PRO A 176 2.41 -24.72 6.40
N ASP A 177 3.31 -25.23 7.23
CA ASP A 177 3.33 -26.67 7.51
C ASP A 177 1.98 -27.15 8.09
N GLY A 178 1.48 -28.28 7.59
CA GLY A 178 0.16 -28.81 7.96
C GLY A 178 -1.06 -28.14 7.29
N TYR A 179 -0.88 -27.16 6.39
CA TYR A 179 -1.96 -26.49 5.63
C TYR A 179 -3.00 -25.76 6.51
N GLY A 180 -2.55 -25.10 7.58
CA GLY A 180 -3.40 -24.17 8.34
C GLY A 180 -3.87 -22.97 7.51
N TRP A 181 -4.77 -22.15 8.08
CA TRP A 181 -5.34 -21.00 7.41
C TRP A 181 -4.26 -20.00 6.97
N ALA A 182 -4.44 -19.39 5.80
CA ALA A 182 -3.55 -18.38 5.26
C ALA A 182 -4.33 -17.42 4.34
N SER A 183 -4.02 -16.12 4.40
CA SER A 183 -4.74 -15.04 3.71
C SER A 183 -3.78 -14.12 2.96
N GLY A 184 -2.96 -14.71 2.09
CA GLY A 184 -2.06 -14.00 1.20
C GLY A 184 -2.82 -13.33 0.03
N GLY A 185 -2.12 -12.79 -0.96
CA GLY A 185 -0.68 -12.61 -1.04
C GLY A 185 -0.30 -12.03 -2.39
N TYR A 186 0.97 -11.64 -2.54
CA TYR A 186 1.41 -10.83 -3.68
C TYR A 186 2.76 -11.30 -4.24
N ILE A 187 2.77 -11.67 -5.52
CA ILE A 187 3.98 -11.94 -6.32
C ILE A 187 4.04 -10.99 -7.52
N ALA A 188 5.20 -10.38 -7.77
CA ALA A 188 5.43 -9.61 -8.99
C ALA A 188 6.87 -9.71 -9.51
N ASP A 189 7.07 -9.43 -10.80
CA ASP A 189 8.38 -9.42 -11.49
C ASP A 189 9.19 -10.72 -11.30
N SER A 190 8.55 -11.84 -10.98
CA SER A 190 9.23 -13.03 -10.45
C SER A 190 9.19 -14.21 -11.42
N ARG A 191 10.18 -15.09 -11.31
CA ARG A 191 10.28 -16.34 -12.04
C ARG A 191 10.33 -17.51 -11.06
N ILE A 192 9.40 -18.44 -11.19
CA ILE A 192 9.38 -19.70 -10.45
C ILE A 192 9.48 -20.82 -11.49
N ASP A 193 10.63 -21.50 -11.57
CA ASP A 193 10.88 -22.55 -12.58
C ASP A 193 9.98 -23.78 -12.39
N GLY A 194 9.58 -24.06 -11.15
CA GLY A 194 8.67 -25.14 -10.78
C GLY A 194 7.22 -24.68 -10.65
N GLN A 195 6.46 -25.45 -9.87
CA GLN A 195 5.06 -25.16 -9.59
C GLN A 195 4.92 -24.23 -8.37
N VAL A 196 4.06 -23.22 -8.47
CA VAL A 196 3.57 -22.47 -7.30
C VAL A 196 2.38 -23.21 -6.70
N ALA A 197 2.42 -23.45 -5.39
CA ALA A 197 1.46 -24.30 -4.68
C ALA A 197 0.79 -23.55 -3.51
N PRO A 198 -0.44 -23.01 -3.69
CA PRO A 198 -1.12 -22.25 -2.66
C PRO A 198 -1.75 -23.08 -1.54
N TYR A 199 -2.18 -24.30 -1.85
CA TYR A 199 -2.90 -25.23 -0.96
C TYR A 199 -4.06 -24.56 -0.18
N SER A 200 -3.85 -24.16 1.08
CA SER A 200 -4.85 -23.57 1.97
C SER A 200 -4.97 -22.04 1.89
N GLN A 201 -4.14 -21.37 1.08
CA GLN A 201 -4.25 -19.93 0.80
C GLN A 201 -5.61 -19.59 0.21
N GLN A 202 -6.37 -18.73 0.87
CA GLN A 202 -7.72 -18.31 0.47
C GLN A 202 -7.73 -17.63 -0.91
N GLN A 203 -6.81 -16.70 -1.12
CA GLN A 203 -6.67 -15.94 -2.36
C GLN A 203 -5.19 -15.59 -2.64
N TRP A 204 -4.91 -15.12 -3.85
CA TRP A 204 -3.58 -14.63 -4.23
C TRP A 204 -3.62 -13.73 -5.46
N TYR A 205 -2.68 -12.77 -5.55
CA TYR A 205 -2.41 -12.00 -6.76
C TYR A 205 -0.98 -12.25 -7.28
N THR A 206 -0.86 -12.54 -8.57
CA THR A 206 0.43 -12.61 -9.27
C THR A 206 0.39 -11.72 -10.50
N ARG A 207 1.39 -10.86 -10.70
CA ARG A 207 1.54 -10.10 -11.97
C ARG A 207 2.92 -10.18 -12.60
N ASP A 208 2.98 -9.95 -13.91
CA ASP A 208 4.20 -9.73 -14.68
C ASP A 208 5.35 -10.71 -14.35
N SER A 209 5.00 -11.99 -14.31
CA SER A 209 5.82 -13.07 -13.75
C SER A 209 5.81 -14.29 -14.66
N SER A 210 6.66 -15.27 -14.38
CA SER A 210 6.69 -16.57 -15.06
C SER A 210 6.64 -17.71 -14.03
N VAL A 211 5.76 -18.68 -14.24
CA VAL A 211 5.65 -19.88 -13.39
C VAL A 211 5.71 -21.15 -14.25
N GLY A 212 6.41 -22.18 -13.78
CA GLY A 212 6.39 -23.51 -14.40
C GLY A 212 5.01 -24.19 -14.30
N GLY A 213 4.19 -23.76 -13.34
CA GLY A 213 2.76 -24.05 -13.26
C GLY A 213 2.14 -23.55 -11.95
N TRP A 214 0.83 -23.75 -11.80
CA TRP A 214 0.06 -23.39 -10.60
C TRP A 214 -0.72 -24.62 -10.10
N ASN A 215 -0.84 -24.81 -8.79
CA ASN A 215 -1.42 -26.04 -8.22
C ASN A 215 -2.95 -26.01 -8.07
N ASN A 216 -3.49 -25.00 -7.38
CA ASN A 216 -4.91 -24.94 -7.04
C ASN A 216 -5.38 -23.49 -6.79
N GLY A 217 -6.69 -23.28 -6.84
CA GLY A 217 -7.36 -22.12 -6.26
C GLY A 217 -8.15 -22.52 -5.01
N VAL A 218 -8.58 -21.54 -4.23
CA VAL A 218 -9.50 -21.73 -3.08
C VAL A 218 -10.71 -20.83 -3.25
N TRP A 219 -10.55 -19.51 -3.18
CA TRP A 219 -11.64 -18.55 -3.41
C TRP A 219 -11.36 -17.55 -4.54
N ASN A 220 -10.12 -17.07 -4.69
CA ASN A 220 -9.74 -16.09 -5.72
C ASN A 220 -8.24 -16.12 -6.03
N MET A 221 -7.80 -16.75 -7.13
CA MET A 221 -6.42 -16.60 -7.62
C MET A 221 -6.45 -15.75 -8.89
N THR A 222 -5.88 -14.54 -8.82
CA THR A 222 -5.89 -13.59 -9.94
C THR A 222 -4.49 -13.40 -10.54
N PHE A 223 -4.44 -13.38 -11.87
CA PHE A 223 -3.23 -13.28 -12.68
C PHE A 223 -3.37 -12.14 -13.70
N SER A 224 -2.34 -11.31 -13.88
CA SER A 224 -2.22 -10.45 -15.07
C SER A 224 -0.78 -10.37 -15.57
N GLY A 225 -0.54 -10.49 -16.88
CA GLY A 225 0.82 -10.52 -17.41
C GLY A 225 1.65 -11.76 -17.02
N VAL A 226 1.00 -12.85 -16.60
CA VAL A 226 1.69 -14.04 -16.09
C VAL A 226 1.88 -15.12 -17.17
N GLU A 227 3.12 -15.51 -17.38
CA GLU A 227 3.52 -16.65 -18.20
C GLU A 227 3.38 -17.95 -17.41
N GLY A 228 2.75 -18.98 -17.99
CA GLY A 228 2.47 -20.25 -17.32
C GLY A 228 1.32 -20.24 -16.30
N ALA A 229 0.63 -19.12 -16.13
CA ALA A 229 -0.63 -19.06 -15.38
C ALA A 229 -1.70 -20.00 -15.98
N PRO A 230 -2.63 -20.52 -15.17
CA PRO A 230 -3.79 -21.26 -15.67
C PRO A 230 -4.69 -20.33 -16.51
N ALA A 231 -5.44 -20.91 -17.45
CA ALA A 231 -6.45 -20.15 -18.19
C ALA A 231 -7.60 -19.69 -17.28
N GLN A 232 -8.28 -18.61 -17.67
CA GLN A 232 -9.52 -18.13 -17.05
C GLN A 232 -10.51 -19.29 -16.86
N SER A 233 -10.96 -19.53 -15.63
CA SER A 233 -11.89 -20.62 -15.31
C SER A 233 -12.88 -20.34 -14.17
N PHE A 234 -12.87 -19.14 -13.59
CA PHE A 234 -13.87 -18.75 -12.60
C PHE A 234 -15.30 -19.00 -13.17
N PRO A 235 -16.21 -19.64 -12.39
CA PRO A 235 -16.18 -19.82 -10.94
C PRO A 235 -15.35 -21.00 -10.40
N GLU A 236 -15.02 -22.02 -11.20
CA GLU A 236 -14.46 -23.28 -10.70
C GLU A 236 -13.49 -23.95 -11.71
N PRO A 237 -12.18 -24.07 -11.40
CA PRO A 237 -11.51 -23.46 -10.25
C PRO A 237 -11.51 -21.91 -10.37
N PRO A 238 -11.50 -21.18 -9.25
CA PRO A 238 -11.63 -19.72 -9.23
C PRO A 238 -10.32 -19.02 -9.68
N TYR A 239 -10.08 -19.07 -10.99
CA TYR A 239 -8.94 -18.44 -11.66
C TYR A 239 -9.42 -17.29 -12.55
N THR A 240 -8.96 -16.09 -12.19
CA THR A 240 -9.14 -14.83 -12.93
C THR A 240 -7.84 -14.55 -13.68
N THR A 241 -7.80 -14.65 -15.01
CA THR A 241 -6.55 -14.58 -15.79
C THR A 241 -6.64 -13.57 -16.94
N LEU A 242 -5.84 -12.51 -16.83
CA LEU A 242 -5.61 -11.52 -17.88
C LEU A 242 -4.26 -11.78 -18.56
N ASP A 243 -4.19 -11.64 -19.89
CA ASP A 243 -2.95 -11.89 -20.63
C ASP A 243 -1.85 -10.86 -20.30
N THR A 244 -2.23 -9.61 -20.02
CA THR A 244 -1.32 -8.50 -19.70
C THR A 244 -1.74 -7.73 -18.45
N THR A 245 -0.79 -7.09 -17.77
CA THR A 245 -1.04 -5.99 -16.84
C THR A 245 -1.12 -4.68 -17.64
N PRO A 246 -2.24 -3.94 -17.67
CA PRO A 246 -2.42 -2.83 -18.62
C PRO A 246 -1.38 -1.72 -18.51
N VAL A 247 -0.94 -1.40 -17.29
CA VAL A 247 0.26 -0.62 -17.02
C VAL A 247 0.87 -1.08 -15.70
N SER A 248 2.19 -1.20 -15.65
CA SER A 248 2.93 -1.48 -14.43
C SER A 248 4.27 -0.73 -14.45
N ARG A 249 4.87 -0.55 -13.28
CA ARG A 249 6.25 -0.06 -13.11
C ARG A 249 6.82 -0.85 -11.97
N GLU A 250 7.98 -1.49 -12.15
CA GLU A 250 8.53 -2.26 -11.04
C GLU A 250 9.06 -1.34 -9.94
N LYS A 251 8.95 -1.82 -8.70
CA LYS A 251 9.28 -1.01 -7.51
C LYS A 251 10.77 -0.62 -7.54
N PRO A 252 11.13 0.63 -7.18
CA PRO A 252 12.52 0.99 -6.95
C PRO A 252 13.16 0.10 -5.87
N PHE A 253 14.44 -0.24 -6.05
CA PHE A 253 15.19 -1.08 -5.11
C PHE A 253 16.65 -0.63 -4.97
N LEU A 254 17.21 -0.84 -3.79
CA LEU A 254 18.62 -0.55 -3.48
C LEU A 254 19.52 -1.65 -4.05
N TYR A 255 20.58 -1.28 -4.75
CA TYR A 255 21.60 -2.20 -5.28
C TYR A 255 23.02 -1.62 -5.20
N LEU A 256 24.02 -2.43 -5.54
CA LEU A 256 25.42 -2.05 -5.62
C LEU A 256 25.93 -2.02 -7.06
N ASP A 257 26.51 -0.88 -7.45
CA ASP A 257 27.34 -0.73 -8.65
C ASP A 257 28.82 -0.76 -8.22
N GLY A 258 29.41 -1.95 -8.25
CA GLY A 258 30.68 -2.23 -7.56
C GLY A 258 30.49 -2.18 -6.03
N ASP A 259 31.09 -1.19 -5.38
CA ASP A 259 30.87 -0.89 -3.95
C ASP A 259 30.00 0.37 -3.73
N ALA A 260 29.51 1.02 -4.80
CA ALA A 260 28.68 2.21 -4.69
C ALA A 260 27.19 1.84 -4.60
N TYR A 261 26.52 2.27 -3.52
CA TYR A 261 25.06 2.15 -3.41
C TYR A 261 24.35 3.05 -4.42
N LYS A 262 23.36 2.48 -5.09
CA LYS A 262 22.42 3.17 -5.98
C LYS A 262 21.01 2.62 -5.77
N VAL A 263 20.00 3.42 -6.08
CA VAL A 263 18.62 2.95 -6.22
C VAL A 263 18.34 2.80 -7.71
N PHE A 264 18.00 1.59 -8.15
CA PHE A 264 17.48 1.39 -9.49
C PHE A 264 16.00 1.78 -9.53
N VAL A 265 15.60 2.51 -10.57
CA VAL A 265 14.26 3.03 -10.80
C VAL A 265 13.76 2.44 -12.13
N PRO A 266 12.99 1.33 -12.10
CA PRO A 266 12.50 0.67 -13.31
C PRO A 266 11.61 1.58 -14.16
N ALA A 267 11.69 1.41 -15.48
CA ALA A 267 10.82 2.07 -16.43
C ALA A 267 9.37 1.55 -16.34
N LYS A 268 8.41 2.40 -16.73
CA LYS A 268 7.00 2.02 -16.89
C LYS A 268 6.85 1.05 -18.06
N ARG A 269 6.15 -0.06 -17.86
CA ARG A 269 5.69 -0.99 -18.90
C ARG A 269 4.19 -0.81 -19.14
N THR A 270 3.75 -0.93 -20.39
CA THR A 270 2.34 -0.96 -20.79
C THR A 270 2.04 -2.29 -21.44
N ASP A 271 0.87 -2.87 -21.18
CA ASP A 271 0.52 -4.24 -21.59
C ASP A 271 1.62 -5.25 -21.19
N ALA A 272 2.07 -5.15 -19.93
CA ALA A 272 3.17 -5.90 -19.40
C ALA A 272 2.85 -7.40 -19.29
N ARG A 273 3.85 -8.23 -19.61
CA ARG A 273 3.83 -9.69 -19.49
C ARG A 273 5.23 -10.20 -19.25
N GLY A 274 5.37 -11.23 -18.42
CA GLY A 274 6.67 -11.78 -18.00
C GLY A 274 7.51 -10.80 -17.18
N THR A 275 8.69 -11.24 -16.73
CA THR A 275 9.56 -10.42 -15.87
C THR A 275 10.29 -9.32 -16.64
N SER A 276 10.62 -8.22 -15.96
CA SER A 276 11.38 -7.08 -16.50
C SER A 276 12.84 -7.40 -16.82
N TRP A 277 13.38 -8.48 -16.26
CA TRP A 277 14.80 -8.84 -16.24
C TRP A 277 15.13 -10.17 -16.94
N GLY A 278 14.13 -11.00 -17.24
CA GLY A 278 14.36 -12.32 -17.85
C GLY A 278 14.99 -12.28 -19.25
N ASN A 279 14.96 -11.12 -19.92
CA ASN A 279 15.53 -10.87 -21.24
C ASN A 279 16.80 -9.98 -21.20
N GLY A 280 17.44 -9.86 -20.04
CA GLY A 280 18.64 -9.03 -19.82
C GLY A 280 18.35 -7.80 -18.96
N THR A 281 19.24 -6.81 -19.00
CA THR A 281 19.17 -5.62 -18.14
C THR A 281 17.81 -4.90 -18.29
N PRO A 282 17.04 -4.70 -17.21
CA PRO A 282 15.78 -3.97 -17.26
C PRO A 282 16.01 -2.52 -17.70
N GLN A 283 15.02 -1.92 -18.36
CA GLN A 283 15.02 -0.47 -18.62
C GLN A 283 14.71 0.30 -17.34
N GLY A 284 15.43 1.40 -17.11
CA GLY A 284 15.31 2.24 -15.91
C GLY A 284 16.52 3.15 -15.72
N GLU A 285 16.56 3.86 -14.59
CA GLU A 285 17.66 4.76 -14.20
C GLU A 285 18.29 4.31 -12.87
N SER A 286 19.61 4.48 -12.71
CA SER A 286 20.33 4.17 -11.47
C SER A 286 20.75 5.44 -10.74
N ILE A 287 19.94 5.89 -9.79
CA ILE A 287 20.18 7.11 -9.02
C ILE A 287 21.17 6.80 -7.87
N PRO A 288 22.32 7.49 -7.77
CA PRO A 288 23.30 7.23 -6.72
C PRO A 288 22.83 7.70 -5.33
N LEU A 289 23.31 7.02 -4.27
CA LEU A 289 22.86 7.24 -2.90
C LEU A 289 23.12 8.66 -2.36
N ASP A 290 24.11 9.38 -2.90
CA ASP A 290 24.39 10.79 -2.59
C ASP A 290 23.29 11.76 -3.08
N ARG A 291 22.34 11.30 -3.90
CA ARG A 291 21.10 12.01 -4.25
C ARG A 291 19.92 11.70 -3.33
N PHE A 292 20.09 10.89 -2.29
CA PHE A 292 19.05 10.57 -1.30
C PHE A 292 19.38 11.15 0.08
N TYR A 293 18.42 11.79 0.74
CA TYR A 293 18.49 11.99 2.18
C TYR A 293 18.17 10.67 2.88
N VAL A 294 19.12 10.18 3.68
CA VAL A 294 19.03 8.91 4.40
C VAL A 294 18.32 9.16 5.74
N VAL A 295 17.00 8.99 5.75
CA VAL A 295 16.14 9.27 6.91
C VAL A 295 16.36 8.21 7.98
N LYS A 296 16.73 8.66 9.18
CA LYS A 296 16.94 7.84 10.39
C LYS A 296 16.03 8.33 11.53
N PRO A 297 15.65 7.47 12.49
CA PRO A 297 14.84 7.88 13.62
C PRO A 297 15.43 9.11 14.34
N GLY A 298 14.59 10.13 14.54
CA GLY A 298 15.01 11.45 15.06
C GLY A 298 15.17 12.54 14.00
N ALA A 299 15.07 12.23 12.71
CA ALA A 299 14.87 13.24 11.67
C ALA A 299 13.47 13.88 11.77
N SER A 300 13.39 15.22 11.71
CA SER A 300 12.10 15.93 11.71
C SER A 300 11.49 16.00 10.31
N ALA A 301 10.16 16.07 10.21
CA ALA A 301 9.47 16.30 8.94
C ALA A 301 9.90 17.61 8.26
N GLU A 302 10.29 18.63 9.03
CA GLU A 302 10.90 19.85 8.48
C GLU A 302 12.22 19.57 7.73
N THR A 303 13.08 18.69 8.27
CA THR A 303 14.33 18.29 7.60
C THR A 303 14.04 17.41 6.39
N ILE A 304 13.04 16.52 6.48
CA ILE A 304 12.62 15.65 5.37
C ILE A 304 12.07 16.49 4.20
N ASN A 305 11.22 17.48 4.48
CA ASN A 305 10.67 18.37 3.44
C ASN A 305 11.76 19.26 2.84
N ALA A 306 12.62 19.86 3.67
CA ALA A 306 13.75 20.65 3.20
C ALA A 306 14.71 19.85 2.29
N ALA A 307 14.86 18.54 2.52
CA ALA A 307 15.63 17.68 1.62
C ALA A 307 14.97 17.52 0.24
N VAL A 308 13.64 17.44 0.19
CA VAL A 308 12.88 17.37 -1.07
C VAL A 308 12.92 18.72 -1.81
N GLU A 309 12.81 19.84 -1.09
CA GLU A 309 12.99 21.19 -1.63
C GLU A 309 14.41 21.40 -2.20
N GLN A 310 15.44 20.89 -1.53
CA GLN A 310 16.84 20.90 -1.99
C GLN A 310 17.14 19.89 -3.12
N GLY A 311 16.14 19.14 -3.60
CA GLY A 311 16.27 18.25 -4.76
C GLY A 311 16.82 16.85 -4.46
N LEU A 312 16.82 16.41 -3.20
CA LEU A 312 17.13 15.02 -2.82
C LEU A 312 15.89 14.12 -2.88
N HIS A 313 16.13 12.84 -3.15
CA HIS A 313 15.17 11.76 -2.93
C HIS A 313 15.17 11.35 -1.45
N LEU A 314 14.26 10.48 -1.02
CA LEU A 314 14.17 10.02 0.37
C LEU A 314 14.43 8.51 0.48
N LEU A 315 15.33 8.11 1.37
CA LEU A 315 15.58 6.72 1.73
C LEU A 315 15.32 6.52 3.23
N PHE A 316 14.18 5.96 3.59
CA PHE A 316 13.81 5.68 4.98
C PHE A 316 14.48 4.39 5.45
N THR A 317 15.43 4.52 6.37
CA THR A 317 16.09 3.38 7.01
C THR A 317 15.14 2.68 7.99
N PRO A 318 15.37 1.39 8.33
CA PRO A 318 14.43 0.62 9.14
C PRO A 318 14.30 1.20 10.55
N GLY A 319 13.11 1.69 10.87
CA GLY A 319 12.77 2.28 12.15
C GLY A 319 11.34 2.82 12.17
N VAL A 320 10.91 3.31 13.33
CA VAL A 320 9.66 4.06 13.50
C VAL A 320 10.01 5.55 13.56
N HIS A 321 9.36 6.35 12.71
CA HIS A 321 9.67 7.76 12.46
C HIS A 321 8.41 8.59 12.76
N HIS A 322 8.39 9.28 13.90
CA HIS A 322 7.30 10.18 14.28
C HIS A 322 7.41 11.53 13.55
N VAL A 323 6.28 12.07 13.10
CA VAL A 323 6.21 13.37 12.42
C VAL A 323 5.09 14.25 12.99
N ASP A 324 5.44 15.48 13.35
CA ASP A 324 4.55 16.50 13.92
C ASP A 324 3.82 17.35 12.87
N ARG A 325 4.20 17.20 11.59
CA ARG A 325 3.65 17.86 10.40
C ARG A 325 3.82 16.96 9.17
N THR A 326 3.04 17.22 8.12
CA THR A 326 3.03 16.41 6.89
C THR A 326 4.39 16.39 6.18
N ILE A 327 4.79 15.19 5.73
CA ILE A 327 5.87 15.02 4.76
C ILE A 327 5.30 15.40 3.38
N GLU A 328 5.83 16.45 2.76
CA GLU A 328 5.29 17.00 1.51
C GLU A 328 6.24 16.74 0.33
N ILE A 329 5.73 16.03 -0.67
CA ILE A 329 6.45 15.60 -1.88
C ILE A 329 5.91 16.36 -3.10
N ASP A 330 6.31 17.62 -3.24
CA ASP A 330 5.91 18.53 -4.34
C ASP A 330 7.02 18.71 -5.39
N ARG A 331 7.80 17.64 -5.64
CA ARG A 331 8.81 17.62 -6.71
C ARG A 331 8.64 16.38 -7.56
N ALA A 332 8.56 16.58 -8.88
CA ALA A 332 8.42 15.51 -9.86
C ALA A 332 9.57 14.49 -9.76
N ASP A 333 9.27 13.24 -10.15
CA ASP A 333 10.18 12.09 -10.12
C ASP A 333 10.80 11.73 -8.74
N THR A 334 10.28 12.28 -7.64
CA THR A 334 10.79 11.98 -6.30
C THR A 334 10.51 10.54 -5.88
N VAL A 335 11.55 9.71 -5.93
CA VAL A 335 11.62 8.43 -5.20
C VAL A 335 11.59 8.66 -3.69
N VAL A 336 10.73 7.91 -3.01
CA VAL A 336 10.66 7.75 -1.55
C VAL A 336 10.66 6.24 -1.27
N LEU A 337 11.80 5.70 -0.84
CA LEU A 337 11.99 4.26 -0.64
C LEU A 337 12.18 3.95 0.85
N GLY A 338 11.35 3.07 1.41
CA GLY A 338 11.49 2.52 2.75
C GLY A 338 12.19 1.16 2.75
N LEU A 339 13.01 0.94 3.79
CA LEU A 339 13.76 -0.30 4.03
C LEU A 339 13.25 -0.96 5.32
N GLY A 340 13.17 -2.29 5.38
CA GLY A 340 12.84 -3.03 6.61
C GLY A 340 11.52 -2.64 7.26
N LEU A 341 10.50 -2.36 6.44
CA LEU A 341 9.17 -1.88 6.86
C LEU A 341 9.25 -0.58 7.68
N ALA A 342 10.11 0.36 7.24
CA ALA A 342 10.21 1.70 7.81
C ALA A 342 8.80 2.32 7.97
N THR A 343 8.51 2.75 9.20
CA THR A 343 7.17 3.13 9.65
C THR A 343 7.11 4.63 9.91
N VAL A 344 6.12 5.33 9.35
CA VAL A 344 5.85 6.75 9.65
C VAL A 344 4.61 6.86 10.53
N VAL A 345 4.71 7.60 11.64
CA VAL A 345 3.61 7.85 12.58
C VAL A 345 3.29 9.34 12.61
N PRO A 346 2.09 9.78 12.19
CA PRO A 346 1.68 11.17 12.33
C PRO A 346 1.22 11.46 13.77
N ASP A 347 1.92 12.35 14.44
CA ASP A 347 1.50 12.91 15.72
C ASP A 347 0.42 13.99 15.49
N ASN A 348 -0.29 14.37 16.56
CA ASN A 348 -1.21 15.52 16.59
C ASN A 348 -2.40 15.49 15.58
N GLY A 349 -2.59 14.40 14.83
CA GLY A 349 -3.66 14.25 13.83
C GLY A 349 -3.32 14.82 12.45
N VAL A 350 -2.04 14.98 12.11
CA VAL A 350 -1.61 15.46 10.78
C VAL A 350 -1.72 14.37 9.72
N THR A 351 -1.84 14.75 8.45
CA THR A 351 -1.56 13.82 7.34
C THR A 351 -0.09 13.44 7.37
N ALA A 352 0.26 12.16 7.31
CA ALA A 352 1.65 11.71 7.37
C ALA A 352 2.42 12.07 6.10
N ILE A 353 1.84 11.78 4.93
CA ILE A 353 2.46 11.99 3.61
C ILE A 353 1.45 12.63 2.65
N ARG A 354 1.87 13.71 1.97
CA ARG A 354 1.14 14.33 0.85
C ARG A 354 2.05 14.44 -0.38
N THR A 355 1.52 14.22 -1.58
CA THR A 355 2.18 14.63 -2.83
C THR A 355 1.50 15.86 -3.45
N GLY A 356 2.26 16.63 -4.23
CA GLY A 356 1.69 17.59 -5.17
C GLY A 356 0.99 16.92 -6.37
N ASP A 357 0.42 17.73 -7.27
CA ASP A 357 -0.13 17.29 -8.57
C ASP A 357 1.02 17.19 -9.60
N VAL A 358 1.99 16.32 -9.32
CA VAL A 358 3.29 16.23 -10.01
C VAL A 358 3.58 14.84 -10.57
N ASP A 359 4.27 14.80 -11.71
CA ASP A 359 4.66 13.57 -12.39
C ASP A 359 5.57 12.68 -11.54
N GLY A 360 5.39 11.37 -11.67
CA GLY A 360 6.46 10.41 -11.40
C GLY A 360 6.87 10.23 -9.95
N VAL A 361 6.13 10.68 -8.94
CA VAL A 361 6.48 10.38 -7.54
C VAL A 361 6.37 8.85 -7.31
N LYS A 362 7.33 8.28 -6.59
CA LYS A 362 7.47 6.82 -6.42
C LYS A 362 7.57 6.50 -4.94
N LEU A 363 6.43 6.28 -4.28
CA LEU A 363 6.35 5.89 -2.87
C LEU A 363 6.47 4.36 -2.77
N ALA A 364 7.47 3.86 -2.05
CA ALA A 364 7.82 2.45 -2.04
C ALA A 364 8.19 1.93 -0.63
N GLY A 365 7.64 0.79 -0.21
CA GLY A 365 8.12 0.04 0.97
C GLY A 365 7.92 0.71 2.33
N LEU A 366 6.82 1.44 2.53
CA LEU A 366 6.51 2.18 3.77
C LEU A 366 5.29 1.61 4.48
N LEU A 367 5.32 1.59 5.82
CA LEU A 367 4.12 1.48 6.65
C LEU A 367 3.77 2.89 7.19
N VAL A 368 2.51 3.31 7.08
CA VAL A 368 2.00 4.48 7.78
C VAL A 368 1.07 4.00 8.89
N ASP A 369 1.41 4.30 10.14
CA ASP A 369 0.73 3.77 11.32
C ASP A 369 0.06 4.91 12.09
N ALA A 370 -1.26 4.84 12.28
CA ALA A 370 -2.05 5.98 12.73
C ALA A 370 -1.78 6.35 14.19
N GLY A 371 -1.46 7.62 14.44
CA GLY A 371 -1.37 8.16 15.80
C GLY A 371 -2.71 8.15 16.55
N PRO A 372 -2.70 8.31 17.89
CA PRO A 372 -3.90 8.27 18.73
C PRO A 372 -4.86 9.45 18.53
N THR A 373 -4.37 10.55 17.97
CA THR A 373 -5.20 11.69 17.53
C THR A 373 -5.68 11.44 16.11
N ASN A 374 -7.00 11.52 15.88
CA ASN A 374 -7.59 11.28 14.56
C ASN A 374 -6.96 12.18 13.50
N SER A 375 -6.37 11.56 12.48
CA SER A 375 -5.94 12.25 11.26
C SER A 375 -7.07 12.24 10.23
N ASP A 376 -7.38 13.39 9.61
CA ASP A 376 -8.46 13.46 8.60
C ASP A 376 -8.15 12.57 7.38
N THR A 377 -6.88 12.44 7.02
CA THR A 377 -6.35 11.51 6.01
C THR A 377 -4.89 11.22 6.34
N LEU A 378 -4.44 9.95 6.28
CA LEU A 378 -3.04 9.59 6.56
C LEU A 378 -2.13 9.77 5.34
N ILE A 379 -2.60 9.40 4.14
CA ILE A 379 -1.87 9.54 2.87
C ILE A 379 -2.75 10.26 1.84
N GLU A 380 -2.29 11.37 1.27
CA GLU A 380 -2.99 12.12 0.21
C GLU A 380 -2.12 12.23 -1.06
N ILE A 381 -2.58 11.71 -2.19
CA ILE A 381 -1.84 11.70 -3.46
C ILE A 381 -2.47 12.70 -4.42
N GLY A 382 -1.78 13.82 -4.61
CA GLY A 382 -2.31 15.01 -5.28
C GLY A 382 -3.24 15.82 -4.38
N PRO A 383 -3.33 17.15 -4.56
CA PRO A 383 -4.28 17.97 -3.83
C PRO A 383 -5.72 17.67 -4.25
N LYS A 384 -6.67 17.82 -3.33
CA LYS A 384 -8.11 17.77 -3.65
C LYS A 384 -8.47 18.75 -4.78
N GLY A 385 -8.97 18.22 -5.89
CA GLY A 385 -9.27 18.99 -7.10
C GLY A 385 -8.14 19.01 -8.14
N ALA A 386 -7.14 18.14 -7.98
CA ALA A 386 -6.23 17.70 -9.04
C ALA A 386 -6.97 17.47 -10.37
N THR A 387 -6.33 17.89 -11.47
CA THR A 387 -6.90 17.77 -12.83
C THR A 387 -5.83 17.56 -13.92
N ALA A 388 -4.54 17.57 -13.57
CA ALA A 388 -3.49 17.16 -14.49
C ALA A 388 -3.65 15.68 -14.88
N SER A 389 -3.17 15.29 -16.06
CA SER A 389 -2.99 13.88 -16.42
C SER A 389 -1.51 13.56 -16.40
N HIS A 390 -1.17 12.45 -15.77
CA HIS A 390 0.19 11.97 -15.55
C HIS A 390 0.45 10.67 -16.34
N ALA A 391 -0.38 10.35 -17.34
CA ALA A 391 -0.38 9.06 -18.04
C ALA A 391 1.00 8.62 -18.59
N ASP A 392 1.86 9.56 -18.99
CA ASP A 392 3.22 9.27 -19.46
C ASP A 392 4.18 8.90 -18.31
N ASN A 393 4.13 9.60 -17.17
CA ASN A 393 4.92 9.32 -15.98
C ASN A 393 4.06 9.42 -14.71
N PRO A 394 3.22 8.41 -14.41
CA PRO A 394 2.28 8.50 -13.30
C PRO A 394 3.01 8.41 -11.96
N THR A 395 2.38 8.95 -10.91
CA THR A 395 2.77 8.67 -9.53
C THR A 395 2.40 7.23 -9.15
N SER A 396 3.23 6.54 -8.37
CA SER A 396 2.97 5.17 -7.92
C SER A 396 3.20 4.94 -6.43
N LEU A 397 2.38 4.06 -5.85
CA LEU A 397 2.46 3.56 -4.48
C LEU A 397 2.68 2.05 -4.54
N GLN A 398 3.76 1.55 -3.92
CA GLN A 398 4.19 0.16 -4.09
C GLN A 398 4.70 -0.44 -2.78
N ASP A 399 4.05 -1.48 -2.26
CA ASP A 399 4.30 -1.96 -0.89
C ASP A 399 4.15 -0.82 0.14
N VAL A 400 3.15 0.04 -0.09
CA VAL A 400 2.75 1.10 0.85
C VAL A 400 1.57 0.57 1.64
N PHE A 401 1.72 0.49 2.95
CA PHE A 401 0.75 -0.11 3.87
C PHE A 401 0.24 0.93 4.86
N VAL A 402 -1.00 0.78 5.34
CA VAL A 402 -1.57 1.60 6.41
C VAL A 402 -2.10 0.71 7.52
N ARG A 403 -1.79 1.07 8.77
CA ARG A 403 -2.38 0.49 9.98
C ARG A 403 -3.15 1.54 10.78
N VAL A 404 -4.31 1.14 11.32
CA VAL A 404 -5.06 1.94 12.30
C VAL A 404 -5.36 1.10 13.54
N GLY A 405 -4.50 1.22 14.55
CA GLY A 405 -4.60 0.53 15.84
C GLY A 405 -3.74 -0.75 15.96
N GLY A 406 -3.97 -1.56 16.99
CA GLY A 406 -3.29 -2.85 17.21
C GLY A 406 -1.95 -2.73 17.97
N ALA A 407 -1.16 -1.69 17.68
CA ALA A 407 0.01 -1.29 18.48
C ALA A 407 -0.35 -0.28 19.61
N GLY A 408 -1.62 -0.25 20.02
CA GLY A 408 -2.23 0.83 20.78
C GLY A 408 -3.36 1.48 19.99
N ALA A 409 -4.01 2.51 20.56
CA ALA A 409 -5.10 3.20 19.88
C ALA A 409 -4.54 4.14 18.80
N GLY A 410 -4.93 3.91 17.54
CA GLY A 410 -4.66 4.79 16.40
C GLY A 410 -5.95 5.15 15.68
N ARG A 411 -6.08 6.33 15.08
CA ARG A 411 -7.33 6.78 14.44
C ARG A 411 -7.10 7.60 13.16
N ALA A 412 -7.92 7.37 12.15
CA ALA A 412 -7.96 8.21 10.96
C ALA A 412 -9.34 8.19 10.29
N THR A 413 -9.81 9.33 9.78
CA THR A 413 -11.09 9.41 9.05
C THR A 413 -10.98 8.82 7.64
N SER A 414 -9.78 8.84 7.03
CA SER A 414 -9.45 8.08 5.82
C SER A 414 -8.01 7.56 5.87
N ALA A 415 -7.78 6.32 5.47
CA ALA A 415 -6.42 5.78 5.36
C ALA A 415 -5.67 6.39 4.15
N MET A 416 -6.29 6.42 2.97
CA MET A 416 -5.66 6.88 1.74
C MET A 416 -6.65 7.60 0.82
N VAL A 417 -6.24 8.75 0.28
CA VAL A 417 -6.99 9.52 -0.72
C VAL A 417 -6.14 9.73 -1.97
N ILE A 418 -6.67 9.36 -3.13
CA ILE A 418 -6.00 9.49 -4.43
C ILE A 418 -6.76 10.52 -5.27
N ASN A 419 -6.17 11.71 -5.43
CA ASN A 419 -6.72 12.79 -6.24
C ASN A 419 -6.06 12.89 -7.62
N SER A 420 -4.73 12.73 -7.73
CA SER A 420 -4.03 12.79 -9.03
C SER A 420 -4.44 11.65 -9.96
N ASN A 421 -4.73 12.00 -11.21
CA ASN A 421 -5.12 11.08 -12.27
C ASN A 421 -3.98 10.11 -12.64
N ASP A 422 -4.33 9.01 -13.31
CA ASP A 422 -3.40 8.01 -13.85
C ASP A 422 -2.52 7.27 -12.81
N THR A 423 -2.70 7.55 -11.51
CA THR A 423 -1.94 6.96 -10.40
C THR A 423 -1.97 5.42 -10.40
N ILE A 424 -0.84 4.79 -10.09
CA ILE A 424 -0.71 3.33 -9.98
C ILE A 424 -0.58 2.91 -8.51
N ILE A 425 -1.52 2.12 -8.02
CA ILE A 425 -1.52 1.51 -6.68
C ILE A 425 -1.15 0.03 -6.83
N ASP A 426 0.12 -0.32 -6.68
CA ASP A 426 0.64 -1.66 -6.99
C ASP A 426 1.14 -2.38 -5.74
N HIS A 427 0.27 -3.21 -5.15
CA HIS A 427 0.30 -3.70 -3.78
C HIS A 427 0.15 -2.61 -2.72
N THR A 428 -1.02 -2.60 -2.07
CA THR A 428 -1.25 -1.89 -0.82
C THR A 428 -2.11 -2.74 0.11
N TRP A 429 -1.90 -2.58 1.42
CA TRP A 429 -2.76 -3.11 2.46
C TRP A 429 -3.16 -1.96 3.37
N LEU A 430 -4.44 -1.65 3.42
CA LEU A 430 -5.00 -0.64 4.33
C LEU A 430 -5.83 -1.40 5.37
N TRP A 431 -5.38 -1.41 6.62
CA TRP A 431 -5.93 -2.27 7.67
C TRP A 431 -6.32 -1.45 8.89
N ARG A 432 -7.62 -1.35 9.16
CA ARG A 432 -8.10 -1.01 10.50
C ARG A 432 -7.93 -2.25 11.37
N ALA A 433 -7.18 -2.17 12.45
CA ALA A 433 -6.82 -3.35 13.23
C ALA A 433 -8.04 -4.08 13.82
N ASP A 434 -8.13 -5.39 13.59
CA ASP A 434 -9.14 -6.28 14.19
C ASP A 434 -8.64 -6.96 15.49
N HIS A 435 -7.32 -6.96 15.72
CA HIS A 435 -6.68 -7.52 16.90
C HIS A 435 -5.43 -6.71 17.34
N GLY A 436 -4.97 -6.97 18.56
CA GLY A 436 -3.92 -6.20 19.24
C GLY A 436 -4.50 -5.20 20.26
N GLU A 437 -3.64 -4.33 20.78
CA GLU A 437 -4.01 -3.31 21.76
C GLU A 437 -4.71 -2.10 21.11
N GLY A 438 -5.63 -1.49 21.84
CA GLY A 438 -6.35 -0.28 21.39
C GLY A 438 -7.37 -0.48 20.27
N VAL A 439 -7.84 -1.72 20.04
CA VAL A 439 -8.86 -2.07 19.05
C VAL A 439 -10.30 -1.88 19.59
N GLY A 440 -11.25 -1.64 18.68
CA GLY A 440 -12.70 -1.63 18.94
C GLY A 440 -13.41 -0.50 18.20
N TRP A 441 -14.75 -0.58 18.11
CA TRP A 441 -15.57 0.19 17.16
C TRP A 441 -15.29 1.68 17.15
N GLU A 442 -15.20 2.29 18.33
CA GLU A 442 -14.78 3.69 18.52
C GLU A 442 -13.31 3.82 18.95
N THR A 443 -12.63 2.75 19.39
CA THR A 443 -11.26 2.80 19.91
C THR A 443 -10.27 3.14 18.80
N ASN A 444 -10.19 2.30 17.77
CA ASN A 444 -9.38 2.50 16.56
C ASN A 444 -10.25 2.83 15.34
N ARG A 445 -11.25 3.69 15.54
CA ARG A 445 -12.20 4.05 14.49
C ARG A 445 -11.51 4.58 13.24
N ALA A 446 -11.90 4.01 12.09
CA ALA A 446 -11.60 4.53 10.77
C ALA A 446 -12.79 4.33 9.84
N ASP A 447 -13.41 5.42 9.40
CA ASP A 447 -14.61 5.36 8.57
C ASP A 447 -14.31 4.89 7.14
N HIS A 448 -13.15 5.23 6.56
CA HIS A 448 -12.80 4.93 5.17
C HIS A 448 -11.38 4.42 4.97
N GLY A 449 -11.20 3.43 4.10
CA GLY A 449 -9.89 2.94 3.66
C GLY A 449 -9.35 3.79 2.52
N LEU A 450 -9.67 3.40 1.29
CA LEU A 450 -9.25 4.06 0.06
C LEU A 450 -10.39 4.91 -0.53
N GLN A 451 -10.13 6.20 -0.79
CA GLN A 451 -10.99 7.06 -1.60
C GLN A 451 -10.26 7.46 -2.89
N VAL A 452 -10.75 6.99 -4.05
CA VAL A 452 -10.18 7.32 -5.37
C VAL A 452 -11.03 8.39 -6.06
N ASN A 453 -10.52 9.60 -6.13
CA ASN A 453 -11.15 10.74 -6.81
C ASN A 453 -10.58 10.97 -8.21
N GLY A 454 -9.31 10.60 -8.45
CA GLY A 454 -8.65 10.73 -9.75
C GLY A 454 -9.16 9.77 -10.82
N ASP A 455 -9.17 10.24 -12.06
CA ASP A 455 -9.49 9.49 -13.28
C ASP A 455 -8.34 8.54 -13.67
N ASN A 456 -8.64 7.50 -14.46
CA ASN A 456 -7.72 6.51 -15.04
C ASN A 456 -6.89 5.65 -14.06
N VAL A 457 -6.96 5.91 -12.75
CA VAL A 457 -6.22 5.23 -11.68
C VAL A 457 -6.33 3.70 -11.82
N LEU A 458 -5.21 3.00 -11.62
CA LEU A 458 -5.13 1.54 -11.64
C LEU A 458 -4.69 1.02 -10.26
N ALA A 459 -5.45 0.09 -9.70
CA ALA A 459 -5.03 -0.73 -8.57
C ALA A 459 -4.70 -2.17 -9.03
N THR A 460 -3.56 -2.69 -8.58
CA THR A 460 -3.09 -4.06 -8.84
C THR A 460 -2.68 -4.73 -7.52
N GLY A 461 -3.45 -5.71 -7.05
CA GLY A 461 -3.23 -6.33 -5.74
C GLY A 461 -3.69 -5.44 -4.58
N LEU A 462 -4.96 -5.08 -4.55
CA LEU A 462 -5.55 -4.20 -3.54
C LEU A 462 -6.12 -4.98 -2.35
N PHE A 463 -5.62 -4.73 -1.13
CA PHE A 463 -6.11 -5.32 0.12
C PHE A 463 -6.60 -4.18 1.04
N VAL A 464 -7.87 -4.17 1.46
CA VAL A 464 -8.44 -3.10 2.30
C VAL A 464 -9.47 -3.67 3.27
N GLU A 465 -9.30 -3.48 4.58
CA GLU A 465 -10.02 -4.28 5.60
C GLU A 465 -10.50 -3.51 6.84
N HIS A 466 -11.64 -3.98 7.35
CA HIS A 466 -12.27 -3.70 8.63
C HIS A 466 -12.69 -2.24 8.90
N PHE A 467 -12.84 -1.39 7.87
CA PHE A 467 -13.27 -0.01 8.07
C PHE A 467 -14.74 0.08 8.51
N ASN A 468 -15.06 1.10 9.32
CA ASN A 468 -16.39 1.27 9.92
C ASN A 468 -17.48 1.58 8.87
N LYS A 469 -17.12 2.02 7.65
CA LYS A 469 -18.04 2.28 6.54
C LYS A 469 -17.55 1.64 5.23
N TYR A 470 -17.31 2.44 4.19
CA TYR A 470 -16.80 1.98 2.89
C TYR A 470 -15.29 1.78 3.00
N ASP A 471 -14.83 0.54 2.86
CA ASP A 471 -13.40 0.22 2.79
C ASP A 471 -12.78 0.87 1.55
N VAL A 472 -13.38 0.68 0.36
CA VAL A 472 -13.03 1.38 -0.88
C VAL A 472 -14.21 2.18 -1.42
N ARG A 473 -13.97 3.43 -1.82
CA ARG A 473 -14.90 4.24 -2.61
C ARG A 473 -14.20 4.85 -3.82
N TRP A 474 -14.83 4.73 -4.99
CA TRP A 474 -14.30 5.16 -6.28
C TRP A 474 -15.24 6.18 -6.94
N SER A 475 -14.74 7.41 -7.09
CA SER A 475 -15.45 8.58 -7.61
C SER A 475 -14.95 9.02 -8.99
N GLY A 476 -13.70 8.71 -9.34
CA GLY A 476 -13.09 9.05 -10.63
C GLY A 476 -13.48 8.11 -11.78
N GLU A 477 -13.41 8.61 -13.01
CA GLU A 477 -13.77 7.91 -14.25
C GLU A 477 -12.65 6.99 -14.75
N ASN A 478 -13.03 5.96 -15.50
CA ASN A 478 -12.13 5.01 -16.17
C ASN A 478 -11.14 4.27 -15.23
N GLY A 479 -11.45 4.23 -13.93
CA GLY A 479 -10.67 3.51 -12.94
C GLY A 479 -10.70 2.00 -13.12
N ARG A 480 -9.62 1.32 -12.71
CA ARG A 480 -9.47 -0.14 -12.86
C ARG A 480 -8.89 -0.78 -11.59
N THR A 481 -9.36 -1.99 -11.27
CA THR A 481 -8.82 -2.81 -10.17
C THR A 481 -8.63 -4.25 -10.61
N ILE A 482 -7.40 -4.75 -10.56
CA ILE A 482 -7.07 -6.16 -10.81
C ILE A 482 -6.64 -6.77 -9.49
N PHE A 483 -7.39 -7.77 -9.03
CA PHE A 483 -7.43 -8.30 -7.67
C PHE A 483 -7.88 -7.29 -6.61
N PHE A 484 -8.91 -7.69 -5.84
CA PHE A 484 -9.28 -7.08 -4.57
C PHE A 484 -9.54 -8.14 -3.51
N GLN A 485 -9.09 -7.87 -2.28
CA GLN A 485 -9.47 -8.60 -1.08
C GLN A 485 -9.92 -7.62 0.01
N ASN A 486 -10.96 -8.03 0.73
CA ASN A 486 -11.51 -7.32 1.88
C ASN A 486 -12.09 -8.30 2.90
N GLU A 487 -11.99 -7.92 4.16
CA GLU A 487 -12.81 -8.40 5.28
C GLU A 487 -13.56 -7.21 5.87
N LYS A 488 -14.87 -7.32 6.14
CA LYS A 488 -15.64 -6.27 6.83
C LYS A 488 -15.24 -6.16 8.31
N ALA A 489 -15.64 -5.05 8.95
CA ALA A 489 -15.41 -4.83 10.38
C ALA A 489 -16.13 -5.88 11.24
N TYR A 490 -15.37 -6.71 11.97
CA TYR A 490 -15.91 -7.78 12.83
C TYR A 490 -16.73 -7.25 14.01
N ASP A 491 -16.40 -6.02 14.43
CA ASP A 491 -16.71 -5.43 15.73
C ASP A 491 -17.85 -4.40 15.69
N ALA A 492 -18.64 -4.39 14.61
CA ALA A 492 -19.91 -3.68 14.58
C ALA A 492 -20.82 -4.17 15.73
N PRO A 493 -21.27 -3.28 16.64
CA PRO A 493 -21.96 -3.70 17.86
C PRO A 493 -23.41 -4.15 17.62
N ASP A 494 -24.04 -3.67 16.54
CA ASP A 494 -25.36 -4.05 16.07
C ASP A 494 -25.54 -3.64 14.59
N GLN A 495 -26.68 -4.02 14.00
CA GLN A 495 -27.04 -3.66 12.62
C GLN A 495 -27.20 -2.14 12.38
N ALA A 496 -27.59 -1.36 13.39
CA ALA A 496 -27.88 0.06 13.26
C ALA A 496 -26.60 0.90 13.20
N ALA A 497 -25.53 0.47 13.87
CA ALA A 497 -24.21 1.08 13.80
C ALA A 497 -23.61 1.13 12.37
N ILE A 498 -24.05 0.21 11.49
CA ILE A 498 -23.62 0.14 10.08
C ILE A 498 -24.73 0.51 9.08
N GLN A 499 -25.90 0.99 9.53
CA GLN A 499 -27.02 1.28 8.62
C GLN A 499 -26.69 2.47 7.69
N ASN A 500 -26.79 2.24 6.38
CA ASN A 500 -26.38 3.16 5.33
C ASN A 500 -27.59 3.67 4.55
N GLY A 501 -28.35 4.59 5.16
CA GLY A 501 -29.67 4.96 4.65
C GLY A 501 -30.62 3.76 4.72
N ASP A 502 -31.17 3.34 3.56
CA ASP A 502 -32.01 2.15 3.47
C ASP A 502 -31.21 0.84 3.30
N THR A 503 -29.90 0.92 2.99
CA THR A 503 -29.00 -0.23 2.78
C THR A 503 -28.43 -0.75 4.11
N LYS A 504 -28.38 -2.08 4.27
CA LYS A 504 -27.77 -2.73 5.45
C LYS A 504 -26.24 -2.80 5.30
N GLY A 505 -25.51 -2.04 6.10
CA GLY A 505 -24.06 -2.00 5.96
C GLY A 505 -23.58 -1.08 4.83
N PHE A 506 -22.26 -0.88 4.80
CA PHE A 506 -21.56 -0.14 3.76
C PHE A 506 -20.77 -1.14 2.90
N ALA A 507 -20.85 -1.05 1.58
CA ALA A 507 -20.11 -1.92 0.68
C ALA A 507 -18.61 -1.92 1.00
N ALA A 508 -17.93 -3.05 0.77
CA ALA A 508 -16.47 -3.09 0.78
C ALA A 508 -15.88 -2.28 -0.37
N TYR A 509 -16.56 -2.28 -1.51
CA TYR A 509 -16.12 -1.55 -2.69
C TYR A 509 -17.32 -0.85 -3.33
N LYS A 510 -17.38 0.48 -3.19
CA LYS A 510 -18.35 1.33 -3.88
C LYS A 510 -17.73 2.02 -5.09
N VAL A 511 -18.37 1.90 -6.24
CA VAL A 511 -18.30 2.88 -7.34
C VAL A 511 -19.45 3.87 -7.15
N ASP A 512 -19.17 5.16 -7.28
CA ASP A 512 -20.18 6.23 -7.17
C ASP A 512 -21.09 6.27 -8.40
N ASP A 513 -22.38 6.54 -8.17
CA ASP A 513 -23.42 6.35 -9.17
C ASP A 513 -23.30 7.32 -10.37
N SER A 514 -22.51 8.40 -10.19
CA SER A 514 -22.10 9.33 -11.23
C SER A 514 -21.13 8.72 -12.26
N VAL A 515 -20.24 7.82 -11.84
CA VAL A 515 -19.17 7.22 -12.68
C VAL A 515 -19.77 6.46 -13.85
N ASN A 516 -19.21 6.63 -15.05
CA ASN A 516 -19.71 6.07 -16.30
C ASN A 516 -18.77 5.00 -16.89
N ARG A 517 -17.51 4.98 -16.48
CA ARG A 517 -16.50 3.99 -16.84
C ARG A 517 -15.76 3.48 -15.60
N HIS A 518 -15.74 2.18 -15.38
CA HIS A 518 -14.96 1.52 -14.32
C HIS A 518 -14.82 0.03 -14.67
N GLU A 519 -13.71 -0.64 -14.33
CA GLU A 519 -13.61 -2.09 -14.55
C GLU A 519 -12.79 -2.84 -13.49
N GLY A 520 -13.37 -3.89 -12.90
CA GLY A 520 -12.72 -4.72 -11.89
C GLY A 520 -12.66 -6.21 -12.26
N TRP A 521 -11.58 -6.90 -11.87
CA TRP A 521 -11.37 -8.33 -12.06
C TRP A 521 -10.92 -9.03 -10.78
N GLY A 522 -11.60 -10.11 -10.38
CA GLY A 522 -11.20 -10.98 -9.27
C GLY A 522 -11.29 -10.29 -7.91
N LEU A 523 -12.50 -9.99 -7.44
CA LEU A 523 -12.71 -9.22 -6.20
C LEU A 523 -13.48 -10.04 -5.15
N GLY A 524 -12.91 -10.15 -3.94
CA GLY A 524 -13.52 -10.80 -2.79
C GLY A 524 -13.82 -9.85 -1.63
N SER A 525 -14.94 -10.07 -0.94
CA SER A 525 -15.30 -9.39 0.32
C SER A 525 -15.89 -10.37 1.33
N TYR A 526 -15.25 -10.48 2.50
CA TYR A 526 -15.55 -11.50 3.52
C TYR A 526 -16.20 -10.86 4.74
N CYS A 527 -16.92 -11.64 5.55
CA CYS A 527 -17.45 -11.15 6.82
C CYS A 527 -17.28 -12.15 7.97
N TYR A 528 -16.83 -11.64 9.10
CA TYR A 528 -16.73 -12.35 10.36
C TYR A 528 -17.28 -11.47 11.50
N PHE A 529 -18.57 -11.13 11.44
CA PHE A 529 -19.26 -10.38 12.50
C PHE A 529 -19.37 -11.23 13.77
N ASN A 530 -18.29 -11.27 14.55
CA ASN A 530 -18.14 -12.15 15.70
C ASN A 530 -18.75 -11.54 16.98
N VAL A 531 -18.86 -10.19 17.04
CA VAL A 531 -19.52 -9.43 18.10
C VAL A 531 -21.04 -9.58 18.01
N ASP A 532 -21.65 -9.25 16.87
CA ASP A 532 -23.06 -9.55 16.56
C ASP A 532 -23.21 -10.37 15.27
N PRO A 533 -23.25 -11.72 15.36
CA PRO A 533 -23.46 -12.58 14.19
C PRO A 533 -24.89 -12.56 13.63
N THR A 534 -25.80 -11.75 14.20
CA THR A 534 -27.13 -11.53 13.61
C THR A 534 -27.11 -10.49 12.48
N ILE A 535 -26.04 -9.69 12.37
CA ILE A 535 -25.85 -8.66 11.34
C ILE A 535 -26.01 -9.21 9.92
N ARG A 536 -26.57 -8.37 9.04
CA ARG A 536 -26.60 -8.52 7.60
C ARG A 536 -25.83 -7.40 6.92
N GLN A 537 -25.05 -7.80 5.93
CA GLN A 537 -24.41 -6.93 4.96
C GLN A 537 -25.18 -7.08 3.64
N ASP A 538 -25.73 -6.01 3.10
CA ASP A 538 -26.59 -6.04 1.92
C ASP A 538 -25.83 -6.64 0.72
N HIS A 539 -24.62 -6.13 0.46
CA HIS A 539 -23.73 -6.57 -0.61
C HIS A 539 -22.26 -6.28 -0.27
N GLY A 540 -21.32 -7.02 -0.88
CA GLY A 540 -19.90 -6.68 -0.85
C GLY A 540 -19.57 -5.49 -1.76
N PHE A 541 -20.23 -5.42 -2.92
CA PHE A 541 -19.94 -4.46 -3.98
C PHE A 541 -21.15 -3.57 -4.29
N GLN A 542 -20.92 -2.27 -4.53
CA GLN A 542 -21.97 -1.34 -4.96
C GLN A 542 -21.52 -0.57 -6.20
N ALA A 543 -22.32 -0.55 -7.27
CA ALA A 543 -21.96 0.15 -8.50
C ALA A 543 -23.16 0.57 -9.36
N PRO A 544 -23.07 1.65 -10.17
CA PRO A 544 -24.11 1.99 -11.13
C PRO A 544 -24.19 0.95 -12.26
N VAL A 545 -25.43 0.54 -12.59
CA VAL A 545 -25.72 -0.36 -13.73
C VAL A 545 -25.62 0.43 -15.04
N LYS A 546 -24.42 0.48 -15.63
CA LYS A 546 -24.10 1.21 -16.87
C LYS A 546 -23.19 0.38 -17.78
N PRO A 547 -23.31 0.45 -19.12
CA PRO A 547 -22.49 -0.35 -20.05
C PRO A 547 -20.96 -0.17 -19.95
N GLY A 548 -20.49 0.93 -19.35
CA GLY A 548 -19.06 1.20 -19.15
C GLY A 548 -18.52 0.85 -17.76
N VAL A 549 -19.39 0.53 -16.79
CA VAL A 549 -19.02 0.14 -15.42
C VAL A 549 -19.22 -1.37 -15.31
N LYS A 550 -18.13 -2.14 -15.25
CA LYS A 550 -18.17 -3.61 -15.34
C LYS A 550 -17.37 -4.27 -14.22
N PHE A 551 -17.73 -5.49 -13.89
CA PHE A 551 -16.95 -6.36 -13.01
C PHE A 551 -16.94 -7.80 -13.53
N HIS A 552 -15.83 -8.49 -13.27
CA HIS A 552 -15.62 -9.90 -13.56
C HIS A 552 -15.17 -10.60 -12.27
N ASP A 553 -15.66 -11.81 -12.06
CA ASP A 553 -15.20 -12.72 -11.01
C ASP A 553 -15.29 -12.12 -9.59
N LEU A 554 -16.51 -11.69 -9.23
CA LEU A 554 -16.87 -11.22 -7.89
C LEU A 554 -17.25 -12.38 -6.97
N LEU A 555 -16.89 -12.28 -5.69
CA LEU A 555 -17.35 -13.19 -4.65
C LEU A 555 -17.56 -12.51 -3.28
N VAL A 556 -18.45 -13.06 -2.47
CA VAL A 556 -18.58 -12.74 -1.03
C VAL A 556 -18.65 -14.01 -0.18
N VAL A 557 -18.12 -13.95 1.04
CA VAL A 557 -17.97 -15.13 1.93
C VAL A 557 -18.35 -14.78 3.37
N SER A 558 -19.17 -15.62 4.03
CA SER A 558 -19.36 -15.55 5.48
C SER A 558 -18.46 -16.58 6.17
N LEU A 559 -17.53 -16.09 6.99
CA LEU A 559 -16.58 -16.94 7.72
C LEU A 559 -17.29 -17.58 8.92
N GLY A 560 -17.44 -18.91 8.90
CA GLY A 560 -18.08 -19.65 10.00
C GLY A 560 -19.54 -19.28 10.27
N GLY A 561 -20.22 -18.60 9.34
CA GLY A 561 -21.60 -18.11 9.51
C GLY A 561 -21.76 -16.88 10.42
N LYS A 562 -20.69 -16.09 10.62
CA LYS A 562 -20.68 -14.90 11.50
C LYS A 562 -21.18 -13.66 10.76
N GLY A 563 -22.49 -13.44 10.85
CA GLY A 563 -23.22 -12.57 9.94
C GLY A 563 -23.37 -13.21 8.55
N GLN A 564 -24.09 -12.55 7.64
CA GLN A 564 -24.29 -13.05 6.28
C GLN A 564 -24.39 -11.88 5.28
N TYR A 565 -23.96 -12.12 4.06
CA TYR A 565 -24.27 -11.29 2.89
C TYR A 565 -25.67 -11.61 2.37
N GLU A 566 -26.43 -10.59 1.97
CA GLU A 566 -27.72 -10.79 1.29
C GLU A 566 -27.56 -10.93 -0.23
N HIS A 567 -26.54 -10.28 -0.80
CA HIS A 567 -26.16 -10.32 -2.22
C HIS A 567 -24.63 -10.20 -2.41
N VAL A 568 -24.16 -10.39 -3.65
CA VAL A 568 -22.76 -10.15 -4.02
C VAL A 568 -22.56 -8.67 -4.37
N ILE A 569 -23.31 -8.18 -5.37
CA ILE A 569 -23.21 -6.82 -5.91
C ILE A 569 -24.59 -6.19 -6.10
N ASN A 570 -24.83 -5.00 -5.51
CA ASN A 570 -26.17 -4.41 -5.41
C ASN A 570 -27.20 -5.47 -4.94
N GLY A 571 -28.28 -5.72 -5.71
CA GLY A 571 -29.24 -6.81 -5.49
C GLY A 571 -28.99 -8.07 -6.34
N THR A 572 -27.74 -8.34 -6.73
CA THR A 572 -27.35 -9.42 -7.65
C THR A 572 -26.38 -10.40 -6.99
N GLY A 573 -26.52 -11.68 -7.33
CA GLY A 573 -25.86 -12.79 -6.64
C GLY A 573 -26.69 -13.30 -5.45
N SER A 574 -26.46 -14.55 -5.07
CA SER A 574 -27.17 -15.20 -3.95
C SER A 574 -26.68 -14.66 -2.60
N PRO A 575 -27.48 -14.77 -1.53
CA PRO A 575 -27.00 -14.58 -0.16
C PRO A 575 -25.98 -15.68 0.21
N THR A 576 -25.08 -15.38 1.15
CA THR A 576 -24.35 -16.44 1.86
C THR A 576 -25.26 -17.11 2.89
N SER A 577 -25.01 -18.38 3.20
CA SER A 577 -25.83 -19.11 4.17
C SER A 577 -25.06 -20.25 4.84
N GLY A 578 -25.57 -20.72 5.98
CA GLY A 578 -24.94 -21.76 6.78
C GLY A 578 -23.66 -21.29 7.50
N SER A 579 -22.86 -22.26 7.94
CA SER A 579 -21.58 -22.08 8.63
C SER A 579 -20.37 -22.45 7.77
N ASP A 580 -20.60 -23.06 6.61
CA ASP A 580 -19.60 -23.92 5.95
C ASP A 580 -18.62 -23.13 5.07
N THR A 581 -18.68 -21.80 5.14
CA THR A 581 -17.74 -20.85 4.50
C THR A 581 -17.65 -21.03 2.98
N VAL A 582 -18.83 -21.21 2.36
CA VAL A 582 -18.99 -21.34 0.90
C VAL A 582 -19.14 -19.95 0.28
N PRO A 583 -18.34 -19.58 -0.74
CA PRO A 583 -18.51 -18.32 -1.46
C PRO A 583 -19.83 -18.24 -2.23
N SER A 584 -20.45 -17.05 -2.23
CA SER A 584 -21.44 -16.65 -3.23
C SER A 584 -20.74 -15.85 -4.32
N GLN A 585 -21.06 -16.10 -5.60
CA GLN A 585 -20.27 -15.62 -6.75
C GLN A 585 -21.13 -14.91 -7.82
N VAL A 586 -20.54 -13.93 -8.50
CA VAL A 586 -21.07 -13.31 -9.73
C VAL A 586 -19.92 -13.20 -10.75
N VAL A 587 -20.00 -13.99 -11.82
CA VAL A 587 -18.95 -14.09 -12.85
C VAL A 587 -18.84 -12.80 -13.69
N SER A 588 -19.95 -12.07 -13.90
CA SER A 588 -19.97 -10.85 -14.69
C SER A 588 -21.07 -9.90 -14.21
N PHE A 589 -20.82 -8.60 -14.33
CA PHE A 589 -21.77 -7.52 -14.04
C PHE A 589 -21.46 -6.29 -14.91
N PRO A 590 -22.46 -5.49 -15.32
CA PRO A 590 -23.90 -5.75 -15.27
C PRO A 590 -24.36 -6.71 -16.37
#